data_AF-A0A090VH49-F1
#
_entry.id   AF-A0A090VH49-F1
#
_cell.length_a   1.000
_cell.length_b   1.000
_cell.length_c   1.000
_cell.angle_alpha   90.00
_cell.angle_beta   90.00
_cell.angle_gamma   90.00
#
_symmetry.space_group_name_H-M   'P 1'
#
loop_
_entity.id
_entity.type
_entity.pdbx_description
1 polymer ?
#
loop_
_entity_poly.entity_id
_entity_poly.type
_entity_poly.pdbx_seq_one_letter_code
_entity_poly.pdbx_strand_id
1 'polypeptide(L)'
;MSHLEIGDFAGHAESLKWTDEPNSPLKLKPEDIEKQSGLSMYDYAKKEKALKSAAIWFPHTILGISTSDILYDTTNGKFGPFEGQQFVGDQGHSKIMRVYMEKVNGVYQGAAFGFVEGFSSGVLRMIWGKDNNMFVGMTSRGWASTGKKAYGLQRLVWSGKTPFEIKTMKALDDGFEFEFTKPINKKLAEDLSNYKMSTFTYKYHDTYGSPIVDQQKSMVHKAEISADGLKVKLTIHGMRLGFIHQIEMPKLKSASGELLLHNTGYYTLNQVPGGELKSPQMHIAKTSNKKVDQPKRVNTMPSSWGEHGADEKVVIGTIPGLKYDTEEITINRNSKIQLTLNNNDDMIHNVVITKPGKETPLKIGEMALNLGLDGPDLNYVPFSDLVLFHSGTVGPESNETIYFTSPSQPGEYWIVCTFPGHSFTMRTKLIVK
;
A
#
# COMPACT_ATOMS: atom_id res chain seq x y z
N MET A 1 -10.48 -5.34 4.58
CA MET A 1 -11.93 -5.45 4.87
C MET A 1 -12.32 -6.91 4.91
N SER A 2 -13.10 -7.32 5.91
CA SER A 2 -13.50 -8.71 6.13
C SER A 2 -15.02 -8.79 6.32
N HIS A 3 -15.62 -9.86 5.82
CA HIS A 3 -17.01 -10.20 6.10
C HIS A 3 -17.03 -11.22 7.24
N LEU A 4 -17.45 -10.77 8.44
CA LEU A 4 -17.43 -11.57 9.66
C LEU A 4 -18.82 -12.09 10.00
N GLU A 5 -18.90 -13.38 10.28
CA GLU A 5 -20.06 -14.07 10.82
C GLU A 5 -19.86 -14.32 12.33
N ILE A 6 -20.92 -14.69 13.04
CA ILE A 6 -20.81 -15.01 14.48
C ILE A 6 -19.83 -16.17 14.65
N GLY A 7 -18.78 -15.96 15.45
CA GLY A 7 -17.71 -16.93 15.69
C GLY A 7 -16.47 -16.74 14.82
N ASP A 8 -16.48 -15.81 13.85
CA ASP A 8 -15.29 -15.46 13.08
C ASP A 8 -14.32 -14.59 13.90
N PHE A 9 -13.04 -14.74 13.60
CA PHE A 9 -11.92 -13.94 14.06
C PHE A 9 -11.23 -13.28 12.86
N ALA A 10 -10.85 -12.01 12.98
CA ALA A 10 -9.94 -11.36 12.05
C ALA A 10 -9.09 -10.33 12.79
N GLY A 11 -7.82 -10.22 12.38
CA GLY A 11 -6.88 -9.25 12.92
C GLY A 11 -5.77 -9.89 13.74
N HIS A 12 -5.25 -9.13 14.71
CA HIS A 12 -4.06 -9.46 15.48
C HIS A 12 -4.40 -10.34 16.69
N ALA A 13 -3.57 -11.34 17.02
CA ALA A 13 -3.83 -12.28 18.12
C ALA A 13 -4.04 -11.59 19.48
N GLU A 14 -3.36 -10.46 19.74
CA GLU A 14 -3.55 -9.69 20.97
C GLU A 14 -4.96 -9.12 21.16
N SER A 15 -5.74 -9.02 20.08
CA SER A 15 -7.13 -8.60 20.14
C SER A 15 -8.05 -9.67 20.75
N LEU A 16 -7.58 -10.91 20.96
CA LEU A 16 -8.39 -12.01 21.50
C LEU A 16 -8.55 -11.98 23.03
N LYS A 17 -8.02 -10.98 23.73
CA LYS A 17 -8.06 -10.90 25.21
C LYS A 17 -9.48 -10.89 25.80
N TRP A 18 -10.50 -10.55 25.02
CA TRP A 18 -11.91 -10.51 25.46
C TRP A 18 -12.63 -11.85 25.32
N THR A 19 -12.01 -12.91 24.78
CA THR A 19 -12.73 -14.17 24.49
C THR A 19 -13.09 -14.99 25.73
N ASP A 20 -12.58 -14.61 26.92
CA ASP A 20 -12.99 -15.15 28.22
C ASP A 20 -14.34 -14.63 28.72
N GLU A 21 -14.85 -13.55 28.13
CA GLU A 21 -16.12 -12.98 28.55
C GLU A 21 -17.27 -13.98 28.36
N PRO A 22 -18.25 -14.06 29.29
CA PRO A 22 -19.31 -15.07 29.26
C PRO A 22 -20.09 -15.13 27.94
N ASN A 23 -20.29 -13.97 27.32
CA ASN A 23 -21.06 -13.82 26.08
C ASN A 23 -20.18 -13.83 24.81
N SER A 24 -18.87 -14.11 24.92
CA SER A 24 -18.01 -14.17 23.74
C SER A 24 -18.45 -15.31 22.81
N PRO A 25 -18.77 -15.02 21.54
CA PRO A 25 -19.07 -16.05 20.54
C PRO A 25 -17.80 -16.80 20.08
N LEU A 26 -16.62 -16.35 20.50
CA LEU A 26 -15.32 -16.91 20.16
C LEU A 26 -14.65 -17.47 21.42
N LYS A 27 -14.02 -18.64 21.32
CA LYS A 27 -13.24 -19.24 22.43
C LYS A 27 -11.73 -19.28 22.17
N LEU A 28 -11.32 -18.82 20.99
CA LEU A 28 -9.93 -18.73 20.56
C LEU A 28 -9.13 -17.80 21.48
N LYS A 29 -7.93 -18.23 21.86
CA LYS A 29 -7.00 -17.50 22.73
C LYS A 29 -5.83 -16.91 21.95
N PRO A 30 -5.20 -15.83 22.46
CA PRO A 30 -3.99 -15.31 21.86
C PRO A 30 -2.91 -16.37 21.64
N GLU A 31 -2.74 -17.30 22.59
CA GLU A 31 -1.78 -18.41 22.54
C GLU A 31 -2.12 -19.51 21.52
N ASP A 32 -3.37 -19.59 21.05
CA ASP A 32 -3.79 -20.52 20.00
C ASP A 32 -3.33 -20.05 18.61
N ILE A 33 -2.97 -18.77 18.48
CA ILE A 33 -2.43 -18.21 17.23
C ILE A 33 -0.91 -18.33 17.22
N GLU A 34 -0.38 -19.06 16.24
CA GLU A 34 1.05 -19.13 16.01
C GLU A 34 1.62 -17.75 15.65
N LYS A 35 2.57 -17.28 16.45
CA LYS A 35 3.21 -15.97 16.26
C LYS A 35 3.85 -15.80 14.87
N GLN A 36 4.51 -16.84 14.38
CA GLN A 36 5.33 -16.79 13.15
C GLN A 36 5.17 -18.06 12.31
N SER A 37 3.93 -18.38 11.90
CA SER A 37 3.64 -19.58 11.10
C SER A 37 4.31 -19.62 9.72
N GLY A 38 4.70 -18.44 9.20
CA GLY A 38 5.19 -18.28 7.82
C GLY A 38 4.10 -18.41 6.75
N LEU A 39 2.85 -18.65 7.15
CA LEU A 39 1.71 -18.81 6.24
C LEU A 39 1.07 -17.46 5.90
N SER A 40 0.37 -17.42 4.76
CA SER A 40 -0.56 -16.34 4.46
C SER A 40 -1.79 -16.43 5.35
N MET A 41 -2.54 -15.34 5.51
CA MET A 41 -3.83 -15.39 6.24
C MET A 41 -4.82 -16.38 5.61
N TYR A 42 -4.77 -16.53 4.28
CA TYR A 42 -5.61 -17.49 3.56
C TYR A 42 -5.26 -18.94 3.88
N ASP A 43 -3.97 -19.27 3.94
CA ASP A 43 -3.54 -20.63 4.26
C ASP A 43 -3.67 -20.93 5.75
N TYR A 44 -3.41 -19.94 6.62
CA TYR A 44 -3.60 -20.10 8.05
C TYR A 44 -5.07 -20.32 8.41
N ALA A 45 -6.02 -19.66 7.74
CA ALA A 45 -7.46 -19.87 7.91
C ALA A 45 -7.92 -21.31 7.57
N LYS A 46 -7.14 -22.06 6.79
CA LYS A 46 -7.43 -23.48 6.56
C LYS A 46 -7.10 -24.33 7.80
N LYS A 47 -6.13 -23.91 8.61
CA LYS A 47 -5.74 -24.54 9.88
C LYS A 47 -6.61 -24.04 11.03
N GLU A 48 -6.66 -22.73 11.24
CA GLU A 48 -7.50 -22.09 12.25
C GLU A 48 -8.84 -21.67 11.63
N LYS A 49 -9.88 -22.47 11.86
CA LYS A 49 -11.19 -22.30 11.20
C LYS A 49 -11.93 -21.05 11.64
N ALA A 50 -11.64 -20.52 12.83
CA ALA A 50 -12.21 -19.26 13.28
C ALA A 50 -11.58 -18.07 12.53
N LEU A 51 -10.34 -18.16 12.05
CA LEU A 51 -9.72 -17.06 11.33
C LEU A 51 -10.36 -16.87 9.95
N LYS A 52 -10.90 -15.69 9.70
CA LYS A 52 -11.51 -15.30 8.43
C LYS A 52 -10.51 -14.54 7.56
N SER A 53 -10.28 -15.04 6.34
CA SER A 53 -9.50 -14.31 5.34
C SER A 53 -10.20 -13.00 4.96
N ALA A 54 -9.42 -11.97 4.64
CA ALA A 54 -9.97 -10.71 4.15
C ALA A 54 -10.77 -10.91 2.85
N ALA A 55 -11.93 -10.27 2.78
CA ALA A 55 -12.73 -10.21 1.54
C ALA A 55 -12.07 -9.27 0.53
N ILE A 56 -11.51 -8.17 1.01
CA ILE A 56 -10.78 -7.19 0.20
C ILE A 56 -9.52 -6.78 0.96
N TRP A 57 -8.38 -6.98 0.31
CA TRP A 57 -7.13 -6.35 0.68
C TRP A 57 -6.99 -4.99 0.02
N PHE A 58 -6.59 -4.01 0.83
CA PHE A 58 -6.05 -2.74 0.36
C PHE A 58 -4.54 -2.85 0.52
N PRO A 59 -3.75 -3.00 -0.55
CA PRO A 59 -2.32 -3.11 -0.40
C PRO A 59 -1.77 -1.88 0.34
N HIS A 60 -1.11 -2.15 1.46
CA HIS A 60 -0.56 -1.13 2.33
C HIS A 60 0.39 -0.25 1.53
N THR A 61 0.48 1.04 1.88
CA THR A 61 1.24 2.09 1.16
C THR A 61 0.76 2.44 -0.25
N ILE A 62 -0.12 1.63 -0.85
CA ILE A 62 -0.63 1.88 -2.20
C ILE A 62 -2.07 2.37 -2.14
N LEU A 63 -3.00 1.55 -1.65
CA LEU A 63 -4.40 1.93 -1.53
C LEU A 63 -4.72 2.59 -0.19
N GLY A 64 -3.82 2.54 0.78
CA GLY A 64 -3.99 3.21 2.08
C GLY A 64 -2.85 2.88 3.03
N ILE A 65 -2.72 3.68 4.08
CA ILE A 65 -1.87 3.40 5.24
C ILE A 65 -2.66 3.47 6.55
N SER A 66 -3.89 3.99 6.52
CA SER A 66 -4.79 4.10 7.67
C SER A 66 -6.23 4.18 7.17
N THR A 67 -6.75 3.04 6.70
CA THR A 67 -8.13 2.96 6.19
C THR A 67 -9.13 3.28 7.28
N SER A 68 -10.13 4.09 6.96
CA SER A 68 -11.11 4.60 7.93
C SER A 68 -12.52 4.07 7.63
N ASP A 69 -13.46 4.96 7.33
CA ASP A 69 -14.88 4.65 7.19
C ASP A 69 -15.18 3.85 5.92
N ILE A 70 -16.30 3.11 5.95
CA ILE A 70 -16.86 2.42 4.79
C ILE A 70 -18.26 2.97 4.55
N LEU A 71 -18.49 3.55 3.38
CA LEU A 71 -19.78 4.09 2.97
C LEU A 71 -20.30 3.31 1.76
N TYR A 72 -21.43 2.61 1.94
CA TYR A 72 -22.13 1.91 0.86
C TYR A 72 -22.85 2.92 -0.03
N ASP A 73 -22.78 2.76 -1.35
CA ASP A 73 -23.56 3.57 -2.28
C ASP A 73 -25.04 3.17 -2.23
N THR A 74 -25.83 3.98 -1.53
CA THR A 74 -27.29 3.86 -1.44
C THR A 74 -28.00 4.96 -2.25
N THR A 75 -27.29 5.60 -3.18
CA THR A 75 -27.80 6.77 -3.91
C THR A 75 -28.63 6.40 -5.14
N ASN A 76 -28.71 5.11 -5.49
CA ASN A 76 -29.42 4.57 -6.66
C ASN A 76 -29.00 5.26 -7.97
N GLY A 77 -27.69 5.29 -8.22
CA GLY A 77 -27.08 5.89 -9.42
C GLY A 77 -27.02 7.42 -9.43
N LYS A 78 -27.43 8.10 -8.35
CA LYS A 78 -27.38 9.57 -8.24
C LYS A 78 -25.99 10.10 -7.92
N PHE A 79 -25.06 9.24 -7.50
CA PHE A 79 -23.66 9.56 -7.27
C PHE A 79 -22.72 8.81 -8.22
N GLY A 80 -22.90 9.03 -9.52
CA GLY A 80 -22.07 8.44 -10.56
C GLY A 80 -22.40 6.96 -10.86
N PRO A 81 -21.57 6.29 -11.67
CA PRO A 81 -21.90 5.01 -12.30
C PRO A 81 -21.62 3.78 -11.43
N PHE A 82 -21.39 3.95 -10.12
CA PHE A 82 -20.86 2.92 -9.22
C PHE A 82 -21.90 2.38 -8.22
N GLU A 83 -23.18 2.41 -8.60
CA GLU A 83 -24.28 1.92 -7.78
C GLU A 83 -23.99 0.52 -7.18
N GLY A 84 -24.28 0.36 -5.89
CA GLY A 84 -24.06 -0.88 -5.14
C GLY A 84 -22.62 -1.15 -4.72
N GLN A 85 -21.68 -0.25 -5.04
CA GLN A 85 -20.29 -0.33 -4.59
C GLN A 85 -20.09 0.37 -3.25
N GLN A 86 -18.86 0.27 -2.71
CA GLN A 86 -18.50 0.88 -1.43
C GLN A 86 -17.35 1.88 -1.63
N PHE A 87 -17.37 2.92 -0.82
CA PHE A 87 -16.31 3.92 -0.72
C PHE A 87 -15.60 3.74 0.61
N VAL A 88 -14.27 3.66 0.58
CA VAL A 88 -13.43 3.46 1.76
C VAL A 88 -12.49 4.64 1.91
N GLY A 89 -12.56 5.32 3.05
CA GLY A 89 -11.68 6.44 3.34
C GLY A 89 -10.29 5.97 3.74
N ASP A 90 -9.30 6.84 3.57
CA ASP A 90 -7.96 6.66 4.12
C ASP A 90 -7.51 7.96 4.79
N GLN A 91 -7.16 7.86 6.06
CA GLN A 91 -6.70 8.98 6.87
C GLN A 91 -5.31 9.42 6.40
N GLY A 92 -4.36 8.50 6.26
CA GLY A 92 -2.96 8.85 5.98
C GLY A 92 -2.74 9.50 4.61
N HIS A 93 -3.35 8.97 3.55
CA HIS A 93 -3.24 9.51 2.20
C HIS A 93 -4.28 10.57 1.86
N SER A 94 -5.23 10.89 2.77
CA SER A 94 -6.29 11.86 2.51
C SER A 94 -7.04 11.59 1.20
N LYS A 95 -7.49 10.36 1.03
CA LYS A 95 -8.17 9.89 -0.18
C LYS A 95 -9.33 8.97 0.14
N ILE A 96 -10.10 8.68 -0.90
CA ILE A 96 -11.16 7.67 -0.91
C ILE A 96 -10.82 6.66 -2.00
N MET A 97 -11.00 5.39 -1.67
CA MET A 97 -10.91 4.24 -2.57
C MET A 97 -12.32 3.72 -2.85
N ARG A 98 -12.49 3.02 -3.97
CA ARG A 98 -13.74 2.37 -4.34
C ARG A 98 -13.56 0.86 -4.34
N VAL A 99 -14.60 0.14 -3.90
CA VAL A 99 -14.61 -1.31 -3.82
C VAL A 99 -15.79 -1.88 -4.58
N TYR A 100 -15.48 -2.78 -5.50
CA TYR A 100 -16.44 -3.71 -6.08
C TYR A 100 -16.35 -5.05 -5.34
N MET A 101 -17.48 -5.58 -4.87
CA MET A 101 -17.57 -6.89 -4.24
C MET A 101 -18.48 -7.84 -5.01
N GLU A 102 -18.15 -9.12 -4.95
CA GLU A 102 -18.98 -10.22 -5.40
C GLU A 102 -18.99 -11.35 -4.37
N LYS A 103 -19.95 -12.26 -4.51
CA LYS A 103 -20.06 -13.46 -3.67
C LYS A 103 -19.90 -14.69 -4.54
N VAL A 104 -18.81 -15.43 -4.32
CA VAL A 104 -18.46 -16.65 -5.07
C VAL A 104 -18.45 -17.82 -4.10
N ASN A 105 -19.24 -18.86 -4.38
CA ASN A 105 -19.39 -20.04 -3.50
C ASN A 105 -19.70 -19.66 -2.04
N GLY A 106 -20.53 -18.63 -1.83
CA GLY A 106 -20.89 -18.14 -0.50
C GLY A 106 -19.86 -17.21 0.17
N VAL A 107 -18.67 -17.02 -0.42
CA VAL A 107 -17.59 -16.19 0.14
C VAL A 107 -17.53 -14.84 -0.57
N TYR A 108 -17.45 -13.77 0.20
CA TYR A 108 -17.23 -12.43 -0.34
C TYR A 108 -15.78 -12.21 -0.75
N GLN A 109 -15.60 -11.65 -1.94
CA GLN A 109 -14.32 -11.26 -2.51
C GLN A 109 -14.51 -10.11 -3.52
N GLY A 110 -13.44 -9.59 -4.12
CA GLY A 110 -13.59 -8.55 -5.15
C GLY A 110 -12.37 -7.66 -5.35
N ALA A 111 -12.59 -6.47 -5.91
CA ALA A 111 -11.54 -5.54 -6.30
C ALA A 111 -11.65 -4.17 -5.61
N ALA A 112 -10.49 -3.61 -5.28
CA ALA A 112 -10.33 -2.23 -4.84
C ALA A 112 -9.62 -1.38 -5.91
N PHE A 113 -10.05 -0.13 -6.02
CA PHE A 113 -9.57 0.87 -6.98
C PHE A 113 -9.34 2.22 -6.28
N GLY A 114 -8.50 3.08 -6.86
CA GLY A 114 -8.52 4.50 -6.52
C GLY A 114 -9.88 5.15 -6.85
N PHE A 115 -10.20 6.27 -6.19
CA PHE A 115 -11.42 7.02 -6.51
C PHE A 115 -11.26 8.54 -6.46
N VAL A 116 -11.05 9.15 -5.30
CA VAL A 116 -10.86 10.61 -5.19
C VAL A 116 -9.76 10.90 -4.19
N GLU A 117 -8.84 11.76 -4.59
CA GLU A 117 -7.72 12.25 -3.77
C GLU A 117 -7.75 13.78 -3.65
N GLY A 118 -6.80 14.35 -2.91
CA GLY A 118 -6.68 15.80 -2.73
C GLY A 118 -7.58 16.37 -1.63
N PHE A 119 -8.04 15.53 -0.70
CA PHE A 119 -8.72 16.01 0.49
C PHE A 119 -7.78 16.82 1.39
N SER A 120 -8.33 17.83 2.05
CA SER A 120 -7.53 18.82 2.77
C SER A 120 -6.90 18.31 4.07
N SER A 121 -7.37 17.18 4.59
CA SER A 121 -6.91 16.50 5.81
C SER A 121 -7.25 15.00 5.69
N GLY A 122 -6.84 14.17 6.67
CA GLY A 122 -7.06 12.73 6.62
C GLY A 122 -8.52 12.33 6.73
N VAL A 123 -9.04 11.54 5.79
CA VAL A 123 -10.45 11.13 5.75
C VAL A 123 -10.76 10.19 6.92
N LEU A 124 -11.75 10.54 7.74
CA LEU A 124 -12.15 9.76 8.92
C LEU A 124 -13.58 9.23 8.84
N ARG A 125 -14.53 10.04 8.35
CA ARG A 125 -15.96 9.67 8.23
C ARG A 125 -16.57 10.19 6.94
N MET A 126 -17.47 9.40 6.38
CA MET A 126 -18.21 9.75 5.17
C MET A 126 -19.71 9.48 5.39
N ILE A 127 -20.56 10.41 4.99
CA ILE A 127 -22.01 10.22 5.02
C ILE A 127 -22.66 10.76 3.75
N TRP A 128 -23.79 10.16 3.36
CA TRP A 128 -24.63 10.72 2.30
C TRP A 128 -25.42 11.92 2.82
N GLY A 129 -25.37 13.01 2.07
CA GLY A 129 -26.32 14.11 2.19
C GLY A 129 -27.69 13.74 1.61
N LYS A 130 -28.73 14.50 1.99
CA LYS A 130 -30.09 14.32 1.43
C LYS A 130 -30.16 14.55 -0.09
N ASP A 131 -29.17 15.23 -0.65
CA ASP A 131 -29.03 15.50 -2.07
C ASP A 131 -28.11 14.50 -2.79
N ASN A 132 -27.78 13.37 -2.15
CA ASN A 132 -26.95 12.29 -2.69
C ASN A 132 -25.48 12.68 -2.95
N ASN A 133 -25.01 13.80 -2.40
CA ASN A 133 -23.59 14.12 -2.38
C ASN A 133 -22.96 13.65 -1.08
N MET A 134 -21.66 13.40 -1.11
CA MET A 134 -20.95 12.85 0.04
C MET A 134 -20.38 13.98 0.90
N PHE A 135 -20.64 13.95 2.20
CA PHE A 135 -19.92 14.75 3.19
C PHE A 135 -18.75 13.93 3.74
N VAL A 136 -17.58 14.55 3.79
CA VAL A 136 -16.31 13.91 4.16
C VAL A 136 -15.73 14.67 5.35
N GLY A 137 -15.81 14.05 6.53
CA GLY A 137 -15.19 14.53 7.76
C GLY A 137 -13.75 14.05 7.87
N MET A 138 -12.84 14.97 8.21
CA MET A 138 -11.40 14.72 8.18
C MET A 138 -10.70 15.21 9.45
N THR A 139 -9.62 14.52 9.80
CA THR A 139 -8.71 14.90 10.88
C THR A 139 -7.28 14.42 10.59
N SER A 140 -6.32 15.23 11.01
CA SER A 140 -4.90 14.89 11.13
C SER A 140 -4.42 15.08 12.58
N ARG A 141 -5.37 15.21 13.53
CA ARG A 141 -5.06 15.24 14.96
C ARG A 141 -4.62 13.84 15.38
N GLY A 142 -3.38 13.72 15.85
CA GLY A 142 -2.75 12.45 16.23
C GLY A 142 -1.74 11.99 15.19
N TRP A 143 -2.19 11.79 13.95
CA TRP A 143 -1.37 11.29 12.84
C TRP A 143 -1.41 12.23 11.64
N ALA A 144 -0.23 12.57 11.10
CA ALA A 144 -0.14 13.38 9.91
C ALA A 144 -0.70 12.66 8.68
N SER A 145 -1.11 13.44 7.69
CA SER A 145 -1.68 12.94 6.44
C SER A 145 -1.23 13.78 5.25
N THR A 146 -1.40 13.27 4.04
CA THR A 146 -1.12 14.01 2.79
C THR A 146 -1.85 15.36 2.75
N GLY A 147 -3.11 15.40 3.18
CA GLY A 147 -3.85 16.62 3.44
C GLY A 147 -3.28 17.35 4.66
N LYS A 148 -2.84 18.59 4.46
CA LYS A 148 -2.04 19.35 5.43
C LYS A 148 -2.84 20.07 6.53
N LYS A 149 -4.17 20.17 6.41
CA LYS A 149 -4.99 20.82 7.44
C LYS A 149 -5.15 19.88 8.64
N ALA A 150 -5.25 20.45 9.84
CA ALA A 150 -5.45 19.68 11.06
C ALA A 150 -6.81 18.95 11.11
N TYR A 151 -7.81 19.49 10.44
CA TYR A 151 -9.16 18.95 10.31
C TYR A 151 -9.87 19.57 9.11
N GLY A 152 -10.98 18.96 8.70
CA GLY A 152 -11.80 19.50 7.63
C GLY A 152 -13.18 18.86 7.56
N LEU A 153 -14.10 19.58 6.93
CA LEU A 153 -15.36 19.04 6.42
C LEU A 153 -15.47 19.49 4.97
N GLN A 154 -15.43 18.54 4.03
CA GLN A 154 -15.59 18.82 2.60
C GLN A 154 -16.81 18.08 2.08
N ARG A 155 -17.40 18.62 1.03
CA ARG A 155 -18.48 17.99 0.30
C ARG A 155 -17.96 17.56 -1.07
N LEU A 156 -18.04 16.28 -1.36
CA LEU A 156 -17.73 15.73 -2.67
C LEU A 156 -19.03 15.68 -3.49
N VAL A 157 -19.06 16.47 -4.56
CA VAL A 157 -20.25 16.69 -5.38
C VAL A 157 -20.11 15.94 -6.70
N TRP A 158 -21.14 15.19 -7.09
CA TRP A 158 -21.15 14.53 -8.39
C TRP A 158 -21.26 15.58 -9.51
N SER A 159 -20.33 15.53 -10.47
CA SER A 159 -20.27 16.51 -11.56
C SER A 159 -21.33 16.31 -12.64
N GLY A 160 -22.05 15.18 -12.62
CA GLY A 160 -22.95 14.77 -13.70
C GLY A 160 -22.23 14.17 -14.92
N LYS A 161 -20.89 14.17 -14.95
CA LYS A 161 -20.10 13.68 -16.09
C LYS A 161 -19.46 12.34 -15.77
N THR A 162 -19.95 11.28 -16.42
CA THR A 162 -19.35 9.94 -16.32
C THR A 162 -17.94 9.94 -16.94
N PRO A 163 -16.87 9.61 -16.20
CA PRO A 163 -15.53 9.40 -16.76
C PRO A 163 -15.41 8.01 -17.42
N PHE A 164 -14.33 7.75 -18.16
CA PHE A 164 -13.95 6.38 -18.55
C PHE A 164 -13.19 5.70 -17.40
N GLU A 165 -13.78 4.65 -16.84
CA GLU A 165 -13.36 3.97 -15.61
C GLU A 165 -13.59 2.46 -15.69
N ILE A 166 -12.83 1.69 -14.89
CA ILE A 166 -13.16 0.30 -14.60
C ILE A 166 -14.34 0.30 -13.63
N LYS A 167 -15.53 -0.07 -14.09
CA LYS A 167 -16.72 -0.19 -13.24
C LYS A 167 -16.65 -1.42 -12.35
N THR A 168 -16.39 -2.60 -12.90
CA THR A 168 -16.26 -3.84 -12.12
C THR A 168 -15.09 -4.69 -12.60
N MET A 169 -14.58 -5.56 -11.73
CA MET A 169 -13.62 -6.61 -12.04
C MET A 169 -14.12 -7.88 -11.35
N LYS A 170 -14.57 -8.86 -12.13
CA LYS A 170 -15.15 -10.12 -11.65
C LYS A 170 -14.20 -11.27 -11.91
N ALA A 171 -14.10 -12.21 -10.97
CA ALA A 171 -13.36 -13.44 -11.21
C ALA A 171 -14.07 -14.32 -12.23
N LEU A 172 -13.29 -14.99 -13.08
CA LEU A 172 -13.66 -16.15 -13.87
C LEU A 172 -12.81 -17.35 -13.40
N ASP A 173 -13.04 -18.53 -13.95
CA ASP A 173 -12.23 -19.71 -13.64
C ASP A 173 -10.82 -19.67 -14.27
N ASP A 174 -10.65 -18.94 -15.37
CA ASP A 174 -9.40 -18.79 -16.12
C ASP A 174 -8.88 -17.34 -16.20
N GLY A 175 -9.53 -16.39 -15.51
CA GLY A 175 -9.27 -14.99 -15.76
C GLY A 175 -10.14 -14.01 -14.98
N PHE A 176 -10.31 -12.81 -15.55
CA PHE A 176 -11.17 -11.75 -15.01
C PHE A 176 -12.03 -11.11 -16.10
N GLU A 177 -13.30 -10.81 -15.79
CA GLU A 177 -14.16 -9.94 -16.62
C GLU A 177 -14.14 -8.52 -16.05
N PHE A 178 -13.74 -7.57 -16.87
CA PHE A 178 -13.80 -6.14 -16.58
C PHE A 178 -15.03 -5.53 -17.25
N GLU A 179 -15.80 -4.74 -16.50
CA GLU A 179 -16.84 -3.85 -17.06
C GLU A 179 -16.35 -2.41 -16.96
N PHE A 180 -16.55 -1.62 -18.01
CA PHE A 180 -16.16 -0.22 -18.08
C PHE A 180 -17.38 0.70 -18.08
N THR A 181 -17.20 1.93 -17.64
CA THR A 181 -18.27 2.95 -17.62
C THR A 181 -18.58 3.54 -19.01
N LYS A 182 -17.68 3.35 -19.98
CA LYS A 182 -17.85 3.74 -21.39
C LYS A 182 -17.26 2.67 -22.31
N PRO A 183 -17.68 2.60 -23.58
CA PRO A 183 -17.09 1.69 -24.55
C PRO A 183 -15.58 1.92 -24.68
N ILE A 184 -14.80 0.84 -24.64
CA ILE A 184 -13.34 0.85 -24.79
C ILE A 184 -12.93 0.93 -26.27
N ASN A 185 -11.76 1.53 -26.54
CA ASN A 185 -11.12 1.41 -27.85
C ASN A 185 -10.67 -0.04 -28.07
N LYS A 186 -11.36 -0.75 -28.98
CA LYS A 186 -11.14 -2.19 -29.21
C LYS A 186 -9.70 -2.52 -29.61
N LYS A 187 -9.09 -1.72 -30.49
CA LYS A 187 -7.70 -1.94 -30.94
C LYS A 187 -6.70 -1.85 -29.79
N LEU A 188 -6.88 -0.87 -28.88
CA LEU A 188 -6.03 -0.78 -27.69
C LEU A 188 -6.29 -1.92 -26.71
N ALA A 189 -7.56 -2.33 -26.57
CA ALA A 189 -7.95 -3.43 -25.70
C ALA A 189 -7.47 -4.81 -26.18
N GLU A 190 -7.29 -5.00 -27.49
CA GLU A 190 -6.74 -6.24 -28.09
C GLU A 190 -5.22 -6.36 -27.90
N ASP A 191 -4.51 -5.23 -27.75
CA ASP A 191 -3.07 -5.21 -27.55
C ASP A 191 -2.71 -5.57 -26.11
N LEU A 192 -2.24 -6.81 -25.92
CA LEU A 192 -1.89 -7.38 -24.62
C LEU A 192 -0.79 -6.61 -23.89
N SER A 193 0.04 -5.82 -24.60
CA SER A 193 1.09 -5.01 -23.98
C SER A 193 0.53 -3.82 -23.17
N ASN A 194 -0.76 -3.51 -23.34
CA ASN A 194 -1.45 -2.48 -22.55
C ASN A 194 -1.88 -2.96 -21.16
N TYR A 195 -1.68 -4.25 -20.85
CA TYR A 195 -1.99 -4.83 -19.56
C TYR A 195 -0.71 -5.28 -18.86
N LYS A 196 -0.55 -4.89 -17.60
CA LYS A 196 0.50 -5.40 -16.72
C LYS A 196 -0.14 -6.00 -15.50
N MET A 197 0.25 -7.22 -15.15
CA MET A 197 -0.38 -7.94 -14.06
C MET A 197 0.66 -8.55 -13.13
N SER A 198 0.40 -8.43 -11.84
CA SER A 198 1.22 -9.00 -10.77
C SER A 198 0.33 -9.66 -9.74
N THR A 199 0.80 -10.73 -9.12
CA THR A 199 0.13 -11.41 -8.02
C THR A 199 1.04 -11.49 -6.81
N PHE A 200 0.50 -11.28 -5.61
CA PHE A 200 1.26 -11.31 -4.36
C PHE A 200 0.34 -11.55 -3.15
N THR A 201 0.93 -11.83 -1.98
CA THR A 201 0.20 -11.94 -0.71
C THR A 201 1.02 -11.38 0.45
N TYR A 202 0.50 -11.51 1.67
CA TYR A 202 1.16 -11.10 2.92
C TYR A 202 1.29 -12.29 3.87
N LYS A 203 2.28 -12.22 4.75
CA LYS A 203 2.38 -13.17 5.88
C LYS A 203 1.35 -12.82 6.94
N TYR A 204 0.85 -13.83 7.63
CA TYR A 204 0.06 -13.67 8.85
C TYR A 204 0.95 -14.00 10.06
N HIS A 205 1.23 -12.99 10.86
CA HIS A 205 2.09 -13.08 12.04
C HIS A 205 1.80 -11.97 13.04
N ASP A 206 2.45 -12.03 14.20
CA ASP A 206 2.28 -11.07 15.31
C ASP A 206 3.14 -9.79 15.17
N THR A 207 4.16 -9.79 14.32
CA THR A 207 4.95 -8.57 14.09
C THR A 207 4.13 -7.51 13.35
N TYR A 208 4.30 -6.24 13.71
CA TYR A 208 3.63 -5.12 13.05
C TYR A 208 4.05 -4.98 11.58
N GLY A 209 3.05 -4.83 10.70
CA GLY A 209 3.22 -4.80 9.25
C GLY A 209 3.53 -6.18 8.66
N SER A 210 3.58 -6.30 7.33
CA SER A 210 4.11 -7.48 6.64
C SER A 210 4.69 -7.03 5.31
N PRO A 211 5.85 -7.57 4.87
CA PRO A 211 6.29 -7.38 3.50
C PRO A 211 5.30 -8.03 2.54
N ILE A 212 5.30 -7.54 1.30
CA ILE A 212 4.77 -8.29 0.17
C ILE A 212 5.60 -9.55 0.00
N VAL A 213 4.95 -10.70 -0.11
CA VAL A 213 5.61 -12.00 -0.33
C VAL A 213 5.04 -12.72 -1.53
N ASP A 214 5.87 -13.62 -2.07
CA ASP A 214 5.54 -14.44 -3.24
C ASP A 214 5.05 -13.62 -4.44
N GLN A 215 5.56 -12.40 -4.59
CA GLN A 215 5.22 -11.54 -5.71
C GLN A 215 5.73 -12.16 -7.03
N GLN A 216 4.83 -12.26 -8.00
CA GLN A 216 5.10 -12.80 -9.32
C GLN A 216 4.39 -11.97 -10.38
N LYS A 217 4.98 -11.92 -11.58
CA LYS A 217 4.28 -11.40 -12.75
C LYS A 217 3.25 -12.45 -13.21
N SER A 218 2.08 -11.99 -13.58
CA SER A 218 1.05 -12.79 -14.26
C SER A 218 1.00 -12.39 -15.73
N MET A 219 0.62 -13.32 -16.60
CA MET A 219 0.55 -13.09 -18.04
C MET A 219 -0.91 -12.93 -18.46
N VAL A 220 -1.23 -11.82 -19.13
CA VAL A 220 -2.47 -11.71 -19.87
C VAL A 220 -2.30 -12.49 -21.17
N HIS A 221 -2.96 -13.63 -21.28
CA HIS A 221 -2.83 -14.52 -22.44
C HIS A 221 -3.75 -14.14 -23.59
N LYS A 222 -4.96 -13.66 -23.26
CA LYS A 222 -6.00 -13.30 -24.23
C LYS A 222 -6.86 -12.17 -23.69
N ALA A 223 -7.32 -11.31 -24.58
CA ALA A 223 -8.30 -10.27 -24.31
C ALA A 223 -9.49 -10.40 -25.28
N GLU A 224 -10.70 -10.49 -24.74
CA GLU A 224 -11.94 -10.62 -25.51
C GLU A 224 -12.89 -9.48 -25.18
N ILE A 225 -13.21 -8.68 -26.19
CA ILE A 225 -13.98 -7.45 -26.01
C ILE A 225 -15.44 -7.72 -26.41
N SER A 226 -16.39 -7.28 -25.60
CA SER A 226 -17.82 -7.39 -25.93
C SER A 226 -18.19 -6.55 -27.15
N ALA A 227 -19.32 -6.89 -27.79
CA ALA A 227 -19.79 -6.20 -28.98
C ALA A 227 -19.98 -4.69 -28.74
N ASP A 228 -20.55 -4.30 -27.60
CA ASP A 228 -20.76 -2.93 -27.15
C ASP A 228 -19.49 -2.22 -26.65
N GLY A 229 -18.37 -2.96 -26.50
CA GLY A 229 -17.12 -2.45 -25.96
C GLY A 229 -17.15 -2.12 -24.46
N LEU A 230 -18.22 -2.47 -23.73
CA LEU A 230 -18.32 -2.19 -22.30
C LEU A 230 -17.63 -3.25 -21.44
N LYS A 231 -17.24 -4.39 -22.01
CA LYS A 231 -16.59 -5.46 -21.27
C LYS A 231 -15.34 -5.96 -21.97
N VAL A 232 -14.37 -6.35 -21.16
CA VAL A 232 -13.18 -7.08 -21.60
C VAL A 232 -12.99 -8.28 -20.68
N LYS A 233 -12.98 -9.48 -21.25
CA LYS A 233 -12.56 -10.70 -20.55
C LYS A 233 -11.08 -10.92 -20.81
N LEU A 234 -10.31 -11.03 -19.74
CA LEU A 234 -8.90 -11.34 -19.80
C LEU A 234 -8.67 -12.76 -19.30
N THR A 235 -8.14 -13.65 -20.16
CA THR A 235 -7.61 -14.95 -19.74
C THR A 235 -6.22 -14.73 -19.16
N ILE A 236 -5.99 -15.18 -17.93
CA ILE A 236 -4.78 -14.90 -17.17
C ILE A 236 -4.05 -16.20 -16.86
N HIS A 237 -2.74 -16.23 -17.06
CA HIS A 237 -1.87 -17.28 -16.51
C HIS A 237 -1.21 -16.78 -15.22
N GLY A 238 -1.20 -17.63 -14.19
CA GLY A 238 -0.61 -17.33 -12.88
C GLY A 238 -1.59 -16.76 -11.85
N MET A 239 -2.90 -17.01 -11.98
CA MET A 239 -3.84 -16.70 -10.90
C MET A 239 -3.63 -17.66 -9.72
N ARG A 240 -3.87 -17.17 -8.50
CA ARG A 240 -3.60 -17.88 -7.24
C ARG A 240 -4.68 -17.55 -6.21
N LEU A 241 -5.18 -18.55 -5.52
CA LEU A 241 -6.13 -18.39 -4.40
C LEU A 241 -5.39 -17.93 -3.15
N GLY A 242 -5.99 -17.01 -2.40
CA GLY A 242 -5.38 -16.35 -1.24
C GLY A 242 -4.46 -15.17 -1.60
N PHE A 243 -4.44 -14.77 -2.87
CA PHE A 243 -3.56 -13.74 -3.41
C PHE A 243 -4.34 -12.51 -3.87
N ILE A 244 -3.62 -11.41 -3.89
CA ILE A 244 -4.02 -10.15 -4.49
C ILE A 244 -3.48 -10.13 -5.91
N HIS A 245 -4.34 -9.81 -6.86
CA HIS A 245 -4.03 -9.68 -8.29
C HIS A 245 -4.13 -8.22 -8.68
N GLN A 246 -2.98 -7.57 -8.85
CA GLN A 246 -2.90 -6.21 -9.40
C GLN A 246 -2.97 -6.27 -10.92
N ILE A 247 -3.77 -5.39 -11.50
CA ILE A 247 -3.80 -5.11 -12.93
C ILE A 247 -3.58 -3.62 -13.17
N GLU A 248 -2.69 -3.27 -14.08
CA GLU A 248 -2.46 -1.90 -14.57
C GLU A 248 -2.79 -1.81 -16.07
N MET A 249 -3.47 -0.74 -16.46
CA MET A 249 -3.94 -0.47 -17.82
C MET A 249 -3.64 0.98 -18.27
N PRO A 250 -2.39 1.48 -18.14
CA PRO A 250 -2.10 2.92 -18.20
C PRO A 250 -2.33 3.57 -19.58
N LYS A 251 -2.40 2.77 -20.64
CA LYS A 251 -2.53 3.24 -22.03
C LYS A 251 -3.93 3.04 -22.61
N LEU A 252 -4.83 2.37 -21.90
CA LEU A 252 -6.17 2.12 -22.40
C LEU A 252 -6.98 3.42 -22.47
N LYS A 253 -7.78 3.53 -23.54
CA LYS A 253 -8.66 4.65 -23.80
C LYS A 253 -10.07 4.18 -24.14
N SER A 254 -11.06 5.02 -23.88
CA SER A 254 -12.40 4.84 -24.41
C SER A 254 -12.40 4.92 -25.94
N ALA A 255 -13.49 4.50 -26.57
CA ALA A 255 -13.73 4.69 -27.99
C ALA A 255 -13.71 6.19 -28.38
N SER A 256 -14.08 7.09 -27.46
CA SER A 256 -13.99 8.55 -27.60
C SER A 256 -12.59 9.13 -27.36
N GLY A 257 -11.61 8.31 -26.97
CA GLY A 257 -10.21 8.73 -26.79
C GLY A 257 -9.84 9.19 -25.38
N GLU A 258 -10.74 9.11 -24.40
CA GLU A 258 -10.49 9.45 -23.00
C GLU A 258 -9.59 8.39 -22.36
N LEU A 259 -8.54 8.80 -21.64
CA LEU A 259 -7.73 7.88 -20.85
C LEU A 259 -8.54 7.32 -19.68
N LEU A 260 -8.21 6.09 -19.28
CA LEU A 260 -8.76 5.47 -18.09
C LEU A 260 -8.35 6.29 -16.86
N LEU A 261 -9.34 6.81 -16.12
CA LEU A 261 -9.09 7.75 -15.03
C LEU A 261 -8.32 7.10 -13.87
N HIS A 262 -8.81 5.97 -13.37
CA HIS A 262 -8.04 5.10 -12.48
C HIS A 262 -7.65 3.82 -13.22
N ASN A 263 -6.36 3.74 -13.56
CA ASN A 263 -5.84 2.69 -14.44
C ASN A 263 -5.35 1.43 -13.72
N THR A 264 -5.54 1.33 -12.41
CA THR A 264 -5.03 0.23 -11.58
C THR A 264 -6.11 -0.32 -10.68
N GLY A 265 -6.21 -1.66 -10.61
CA GLY A 265 -7.13 -2.38 -9.72
C GLY A 265 -6.43 -3.52 -8.98
N TYR A 266 -6.95 -3.88 -7.81
CA TYR A 266 -6.40 -4.93 -6.94
C TYR A 266 -7.50 -5.90 -6.53
N TYR A 267 -7.49 -7.11 -7.07
CA TYR A 267 -8.49 -8.12 -6.80
C TYR A 267 -8.00 -9.12 -5.75
N THR A 268 -8.77 -9.34 -4.68
CA THR A 268 -8.53 -10.40 -3.69
C THR A 268 -9.25 -11.67 -4.12
N LEU A 269 -8.54 -12.74 -4.44
CA LEU A 269 -9.13 -14.00 -4.94
C LEU A 269 -9.12 -15.08 -3.85
N ASN A 270 -10.28 -15.39 -3.27
CA ASN A 270 -10.45 -16.40 -2.22
C ASN A 270 -11.12 -17.69 -2.71
N GLN A 271 -11.98 -17.58 -3.72
CA GLN A 271 -12.79 -18.64 -4.32
C GLN A 271 -12.82 -18.49 -5.84
N VAL A 272 -12.98 -19.62 -6.52
CA VAL A 272 -13.10 -19.68 -7.98
C VAL A 272 -14.55 -19.95 -8.37
N PRO A 273 -15.16 -19.17 -9.28
CA PRO A 273 -16.44 -19.53 -9.86
C PRO A 273 -16.37 -20.92 -10.49
N GLY A 274 -17.32 -21.80 -10.16
CA GLY A 274 -17.29 -23.19 -10.62
C GLY A 274 -16.33 -24.13 -9.86
N GLY A 275 -15.54 -23.61 -8.91
CA GLY A 275 -14.78 -24.40 -7.93
C GLY A 275 -13.38 -24.86 -8.38
N GLU A 276 -13.04 -24.76 -9.67
CA GLU A 276 -11.74 -25.18 -10.21
C GLU A 276 -11.03 -24.02 -10.90
N LEU A 277 -9.78 -23.73 -10.50
CA LEU A 277 -8.96 -22.70 -11.14
C LEU A 277 -8.33 -23.25 -12.43
N LYS A 278 -8.79 -22.77 -13.58
CA LYS A 278 -8.29 -23.13 -14.92
C LYS A 278 -7.21 -22.19 -15.45
N SER A 279 -6.75 -21.24 -14.63
CA SER A 279 -5.58 -20.41 -14.92
C SER A 279 -4.30 -21.26 -14.89
N PRO A 280 -3.59 -21.44 -16.01
CA PRO A 280 -2.31 -22.13 -16.03
C PRO A 280 -1.32 -21.46 -15.08
N GLN A 281 -0.67 -22.26 -14.24
CA GLN A 281 0.37 -21.75 -13.36
C GLN A 281 1.62 -21.43 -14.17
N MET A 282 2.26 -20.30 -13.87
CA MET A 282 3.51 -19.92 -14.50
C MET A 282 4.67 -20.58 -13.76
N HIS A 283 5.57 -21.25 -14.49
CA HIS A 283 6.77 -21.82 -13.89
C HIS A 283 7.66 -20.72 -13.31
N ILE A 284 7.91 -20.83 -12.02
CA ILE A 284 8.70 -19.91 -11.22
C ILE A 284 10.17 -20.06 -11.64
N ALA A 285 10.77 -19.03 -12.23
CA ALA A 285 12.19 -18.81 -11.98
C ALA A 285 12.28 -18.53 -10.48
N LYS A 286 12.89 -19.44 -9.70
CA LYS A 286 13.08 -19.31 -8.25
C LYS A 286 13.26 -17.85 -7.91
N THR A 287 12.43 -17.33 -7.00
CA THR A 287 12.56 -16.02 -6.38
C THR A 287 14.05 -15.71 -6.29
N SER A 288 14.53 -14.86 -7.20
CA SER A 288 15.83 -14.26 -6.99
C SER A 288 15.68 -13.56 -5.65
N ASN A 289 16.58 -13.81 -4.71
CA ASN A 289 16.84 -12.85 -3.64
C ASN A 289 17.26 -11.58 -4.37
N LYS A 290 16.27 -10.82 -4.82
CA LYS A 290 16.42 -9.71 -5.76
C LYS A 290 16.96 -8.58 -4.91
N LYS A 291 18.23 -8.70 -4.53
CA LYS A 291 18.96 -7.69 -3.81
C LYS A 291 19.15 -6.56 -4.81
N VAL A 292 18.21 -5.62 -4.82
CA VAL A 292 18.32 -4.44 -5.66
C VAL A 292 19.53 -3.67 -5.15
N ASP A 293 20.49 -3.43 -6.05
CA ASP A 293 21.67 -2.64 -5.70
C ASP A 293 21.25 -1.19 -5.44
N GLN A 294 21.43 -0.76 -4.19
CA GLN A 294 21.20 0.61 -3.75
C GLN A 294 22.54 1.16 -3.25
N PRO A 295 23.41 1.68 -4.13
CA PRO A 295 24.78 2.05 -3.79
C PRO A 295 24.89 3.17 -2.74
N LYS A 296 23.79 3.89 -2.48
CA LYS A 296 23.68 4.93 -1.44
C LYS A 296 23.34 4.35 -0.05
N ARG A 297 23.14 3.04 0.07
CA ARG A 297 23.01 2.29 1.34
C ARG A 297 24.26 1.46 1.58
N VAL A 298 25.22 2.06 2.29
CA VAL A 298 26.44 1.38 2.70
C VAL A 298 26.28 0.98 4.17
N ASN A 299 25.89 -0.26 4.43
CA ASN A 299 25.61 -0.79 5.77
C ASN A 299 26.69 -1.74 6.31
N THR A 300 27.86 -1.72 5.66
CA THR A 300 29.09 -2.36 6.15
C THR A 300 30.18 -1.31 6.08
N MET A 301 31.01 -1.21 7.12
CA MET A 301 32.07 -0.20 7.18
C MET A 301 33.03 -0.40 5.99
N PRO A 302 33.33 0.65 5.20
CA PRO A 302 34.29 0.54 4.11
C PRO A 302 35.66 0.10 4.64
N SER A 303 36.27 -0.91 4.02
CA SER A 303 37.61 -1.40 4.41
C SER A 303 38.68 -0.31 4.30
N SER A 304 38.49 0.66 3.41
CA SER A 304 39.35 1.83 3.25
C SER A 304 39.40 2.74 4.49
N TRP A 305 38.50 2.56 5.45
CA TRP A 305 38.51 3.35 6.70
C TRP A 305 39.53 2.82 7.71
N GLY A 306 40.01 1.58 7.54
CA GLY A 306 41.01 0.95 8.40
C GLY A 306 40.54 0.76 9.84
N GLU A 307 41.48 0.45 10.74
CA GLU A 307 41.19 0.21 12.16
C GLU A 307 40.64 1.44 12.90
N HIS A 308 40.97 2.65 12.43
CA HIS A 308 40.49 3.91 13.00
C HIS A 308 38.98 4.09 12.77
N GLY A 309 38.41 3.47 11.74
CA GLY A 309 36.98 3.47 11.47
C GLY A 309 36.42 4.85 11.13
N ALA A 310 35.26 5.17 11.71
CA ALA A 310 34.57 6.44 11.52
C ALA A 310 35.19 7.56 12.37
N ASP A 311 35.30 8.76 11.81
CA ASP A 311 35.73 9.97 12.50
C ASP A 311 34.65 10.45 13.49
N GLU A 312 33.38 10.26 13.13
CA GLU A 312 32.23 10.63 13.95
C GLU A 312 31.17 9.52 13.99
N LYS A 313 30.57 9.33 15.17
CA LYS A 313 29.47 8.39 15.39
C LYS A 313 28.22 9.17 15.78
N VAL A 314 27.14 8.93 15.04
CA VAL A 314 25.84 9.56 15.24
C VAL A 314 24.82 8.47 15.51
N VAL A 315 23.97 8.68 16.52
CA VAL A 315 22.83 7.81 16.80
C VAL A 315 21.58 8.67 16.73
N ILE A 316 20.56 8.17 16.05
CA ILE A 316 19.24 8.79 15.97
C ILE A 316 18.20 7.76 16.38
N GLY A 317 17.39 8.09 17.37
CA GLY A 317 16.29 7.27 17.86
C GLY A 317 14.95 7.68 17.25
N THR A 318 13.91 6.91 17.56
CA THR A 318 12.51 7.24 17.23
C THR A 318 11.70 7.49 18.49
N ILE A 319 10.70 8.36 18.40
CA ILE A 319 9.76 8.67 19.49
C ILE A 319 8.32 8.72 18.95
N PRO A 320 7.31 8.51 19.81
CA PRO A 320 5.91 8.53 19.39
C PRO A 320 5.51 9.80 18.63
N GLY A 321 4.60 9.62 17.68
CA GLY A 321 4.08 10.71 16.84
C GLY A 321 4.88 10.92 15.54
N LEU A 322 5.50 9.86 15.02
CA LEU A 322 6.25 9.86 13.75
C LEU A 322 7.38 10.90 13.75
N LYS A 323 8.27 10.80 14.75
CA LYS A 323 9.40 11.71 14.90
C LYS A 323 10.68 10.95 15.22
N TYR A 324 11.79 11.56 14.84
CA TYR A 324 13.08 11.22 15.43
C TYR A 324 13.19 11.86 16.82
N ASP A 325 14.03 11.29 17.67
CA ASP A 325 14.34 11.82 19.00
C ASP A 325 15.17 13.12 18.97
N THR A 326 15.70 13.48 17.81
CA THR A 326 16.61 14.60 17.59
C THR A 326 16.10 15.53 16.49
N GLU A 327 16.03 16.83 16.75
CA GLU A 327 15.58 17.83 15.77
C GLU A 327 16.72 18.36 14.87
N GLU A 328 17.95 18.37 15.37
CA GLU A 328 19.14 18.84 14.66
C GLU A 328 20.38 18.03 15.02
N ILE A 329 21.16 17.67 14.01
CA ILE A 329 22.45 16.98 14.13
C ILE A 329 23.51 17.84 13.43
N THR A 330 24.68 17.99 14.04
CA THR A 330 25.83 18.65 13.42
C THR A 330 26.92 17.62 13.16
N ILE A 331 27.53 17.63 11.97
CA ILE A 331 28.70 16.83 11.60
C ILE A 331 29.76 17.70 10.89
N ASN A 332 31.03 17.30 10.92
CA ASN A 332 32.06 17.99 10.14
C ASN A 332 31.99 17.58 8.67
N ARG A 333 32.33 18.49 7.75
CA ARG A 333 32.49 18.19 6.32
C ARG A 333 33.66 17.24 6.03
N ASN A 334 33.55 16.44 4.97
CA ASN A 334 34.57 15.46 4.55
C ASN A 334 34.95 14.43 5.64
N SER A 335 34.08 14.21 6.61
CA SER A 335 34.28 13.35 7.76
C SER A 335 33.67 11.97 7.50
N LYS A 336 34.31 10.90 7.95
CA LYS A 336 33.77 9.54 7.90
C LYS A 336 32.72 9.38 9.00
N ILE A 337 31.45 9.26 8.62
CA ILE A 337 30.33 9.18 9.54
C ILE A 337 29.83 7.74 9.65
N GLN A 338 29.70 7.26 10.88
CA GLN A 338 28.88 6.10 11.21
C GLN A 338 27.56 6.59 11.82
N LEU A 339 26.45 6.45 11.09
CA LEU A 339 25.12 6.82 11.57
C LEU A 339 24.30 5.57 11.89
N THR A 340 23.76 5.47 13.09
CA THR A 340 22.88 4.37 13.51
C THR A 340 21.48 4.88 13.75
N LEU A 341 20.50 4.31 13.04
CA LEU A 341 19.09 4.45 13.37
C LEU A 341 18.75 3.39 14.42
N ASN A 342 18.34 3.80 15.61
CA ASN A 342 17.75 2.93 16.62
C ASN A 342 16.23 3.12 16.57
N ASN A 343 15.49 2.08 16.18
CA ASN A 343 14.04 2.18 16.14
C ASN A 343 13.45 1.68 17.47
N ASN A 344 13.11 2.64 18.33
CA ASN A 344 12.51 2.44 19.64
C ASN A 344 10.98 2.63 19.62
N ASP A 345 10.38 2.61 18.42
CA ASP A 345 8.95 2.78 18.19
C ASP A 345 8.32 1.48 17.67
N ASP A 346 6.99 1.40 17.67
CA ASP A 346 6.19 0.24 17.26
C ASP A 346 5.95 0.16 15.74
N MET A 347 6.46 1.13 14.98
CA MET A 347 6.33 1.24 13.52
C MET A 347 7.66 0.99 12.79
N ILE A 348 7.59 0.96 11.46
CA ILE A 348 8.75 0.79 10.59
C ILE A 348 9.27 2.17 10.16
N HIS A 349 10.59 2.38 10.26
CA HIS A 349 11.22 3.64 9.87
C HIS A 349 12.49 3.41 9.03
N ASN A 350 12.94 4.44 8.32
CA ASN A 350 14.24 4.46 7.67
C ASN A 350 14.85 5.86 7.87
N VAL A 351 16.13 6.02 7.57
CA VAL A 351 16.80 7.34 7.49
C VAL A 351 17.26 7.59 6.06
N VAL A 352 16.91 8.74 5.52
CA VAL A 352 17.35 9.20 4.19
C VAL A 352 17.97 10.57 4.33
N ILE A 353 19.25 10.69 4.04
CA ILE A 353 19.99 11.95 4.00
C ILE A 353 19.79 12.55 2.60
N THR A 354 19.26 13.77 2.53
CA THR A 354 18.96 14.44 1.27
C THR A 354 19.88 15.62 0.99
N LYS A 355 19.94 16.04 -0.27
CA LYS A 355 20.50 17.35 -0.66
C LYS A 355 19.81 18.51 0.09
N PRO A 356 20.45 19.69 0.18
CA PRO A 356 19.87 20.89 0.79
C PRO A 356 18.52 21.29 0.18
N GLY A 357 17.75 22.06 0.94
CA GLY A 357 16.45 22.60 0.53
C GLY A 357 15.30 22.09 1.40
N LYS A 358 14.53 23.02 1.97
CA LYS A 358 13.44 22.73 2.93
C LYS A 358 12.33 21.83 2.38
N GLU A 359 12.09 21.90 1.07
CA GLU A 359 11.06 21.08 0.39
C GLU A 359 11.57 19.72 -0.09
N THR A 360 12.90 19.50 -0.07
CA THR A 360 13.52 18.25 -0.55
C THR A 360 13.00 17.00 0.19
N PRO A 361 12.85 17.01 1.52
CA PRO A 361 12.26 15.89 2.26
C PRO A 361 10.87 15.48 1.78
N LEU A 362 9.99 16.45 1.52
CA LEU A 362 8.62 16.21 1.04
C LEU A 362 8.63 15.62 -0.36
N LYS A 363 9.46 16.17 -1.25
CA LYS A 363 9.58 15.70 -2.63
C LYS A 363 10.08 14.26 -2.71
N ILE A 364 11.06 13.89 -1.89
CA ILE A 364 11.54 12.50 -1.81
C ILE A 364 10.48 11.58 -1.20
N GLY A 365 9.76 12.04 -0.17
CA GLY A 365 8.64 11.28 0.39
C GLY A 365 7.54 10.99 -0.63
N GLU A 366 7.19 11.96 -1.48
CA GLU A 366 6.22 11.78 -2.57
C GLU A 366 6.73 10.80 -3.64
N MET A 367 8.02 10.88 -4.01
CA MET A 367 8.63 9.90 -4.90
C MET A 367 8.60 8.48 -4.32
N ALA A 368 8.80 8.33 -3.00
CA ALA A 368 8.73 7.05 -2.31
C ALA A 368 7.31 6.46 -2.32
N LEU A 369 6.27 7.29 -2.16
CA LEU A 369 4.87 6.87 -2.28
C LEU A 369 4.54 6.30 -3.66
N ASN A 370 5.20 6.81 -4.70
CA ASN A 370 4.98 6.40 -6.09
C ASN A 370 5.74 5.12 -6.51
N LEU A 371 6.47 4.46 -5.60
CA LEU A 371 7.19 3.22 -5.91
C LEU A 371 6.25 2.01 -6.08
N GLY A 372 4.99 2.08 -5.61
CA GLY A 372 4.03 1.00 -5.77
C GLY A 372 4.50 -0.31 -5.13
N LEU A 373 4.36 -1.43 -5.86
CA LEU A 373 4.83 -2.74 -5.37
C LEU A 373 6.35 -2.85 -5.25
N ASP A 374 7.13 -1.97 -5.89
CA ASP A 374 8.60 -1.98 -5.79
C ASP A 374 9.09 -1.31 -4.50
N GLY A 375 8.21 -0.64 -3.73
CA GLY A 375 8.53 0.08 -2.50
C GLY A 375 9.33 -0.76 -1.49
N PRO A 376 8.83 -1.94 -1.07
CA PRO A 376 9.55 -2.82 -0.15
C PRO A 376 10.96 -3.21 -0.63
N ASP A 377 11.10 -3.61 -1.90
CA ASP A 377 12.40 -4.01 -2.48
C ASP A 377 13.42 -2.87 -2.51
N LEU A 378 12.92 -1.62 -2.58
CA LEU A 378 13.72 -0.40 -2.59
C LEU A 378 13.82 0.27 -1.23
N ASN A 379 13.41 -0.39 -0.13
CA ASN A 379 13.39 0.17 1.22
C ASN A 379 12.59 1.49 1.33
N TYR A 380 11.63 1.69 0.42
CA TYR A 380 10.91 2.95 0.21
C TYR A 380 11.84 4.15 -0.03
N VAL A 381 12.98 3.93 -0.69
CA VAL A 381 13.92 4.98 -1.09
C VAL A 381 14.01 5.01 -2.61
N PRO A 382 13.52 6.07 -3.28
CA PRO A 382 13.55 6.17 -4.74
C PRO A 382 14.98 6.39 -5.25
N PHE A 383 15.27 5.88 -6.45
CA PHE A 383 16.48 6.26 -7.17
C PHE A 383 16.39 7.74 -7.58
N SER A 384 17.11 8.60 -6.85
CA SER A 384 17.08 10.05 -7.07
C SER A 384 18.41 10.68 -6.70
N ASP A 385 18.81 11.70 -7.45
CA ASP A 385 19.97 12.54 -7.15
C ASP A 385 19.77 13.42 -5.91
N LEU A 386 18.53 13.55 -5.42
CA LEU A 386 18.22 14.26 -4.19
C LEU A 386 18.57 13.43 -2.94
N VAL A 387 18.64 12.10 -3.06
CA VAL A 387 19.12 11.20 -1.99
C VAL A 387 20.65 11.18 -2.03
N LEU A 388 21.30 11.40 -0.89
CA LEU A 388 22.74 11.28 -0.72
C LEU A 388 23.12 9.92 -0.16
N PHE A 389 22.49 9.55 0.96
CA PHE A 389 22.73 8.30 1.70
C PHE A 389 21.43 7.82 2.33
N HIS A 390 21.30 6.52 2.60
CA HIS A 390 20.13 6.00 3.31
C HIS A 390 20.37 4.66 4.00
N SER A 391 19.55 4.35 4.99
CA SER A 391 19.40 2.99 5.54
C SER A 391 18.41 2.17 4.72
N GLY A 392 18.24 0.91 5.10
CA GLY A 392 17.05 0.14 4.78
C GLY A 392 15.86 0.53 5.67
N THR A 393 14.76 -0.20 5.53
CA THR A 393 13.68 -0.14 6.51
C THR A 393 14.05 -0.92 7.77
N VAL A 394 13.83 -0.30 8.92
CA VAL A 394 14.13 -0.82 10.26
C VAL A 394 12.81 -1.04 10.97
N GLY A 395 12.54 -2.29 11.34
CA GLY A 395 11.34 -2.66 12.09
C GLY A 395 11.44 -2.26 13.57
N PRO A 396 10.37 -2.50 14.36
CA PRO A 396 10.35 -2.20 15.79
C PRO A 396 11.50 -2.86 16.55
N GLU A 397 11.99 -2.19 17.59
CA GLU A 397 13.05 -2.65 18.50
C GLU A 397 14.32 -3.15 17.78
N SER A 398 14.57 -2.61 16.59
CA SER A 398 15.69 -2.99 15.72
C SER A 398 16.54 -1.77 15.38
N ASN A 399 17.72 -1.99 14.81
CA ASN A 399 18.59 -0.92 14.39
C ASN A 399 19.29 -1.24 13.05
N GLU A 400 19.72 -0.19 12.37
CA GLU A 400 20.64 -0.31 11.24
C GLU A 400 21.68 0.82 11.28
N THR A 401 22.94 0.46 11.01
CA THR A 401 24.06 1.39 10.87
C THR A 401 24.43 1.57 9.40
N ILE A 402 24.63 2.81 8.99
CA ILE A 402 25.16 3.19 7.68
C ILE A 402 26.45 3.99 7.80
N TYR A 403 27.27 3.91 6.76
CA TYR A 403 28.60 4.52 6.70
C TYR A 403 28.73 5.39 5.47
N PHE A 404 29.11 6.65 5.64
CA PHE A 404 29.31 7.56 4.52
C PHE A 404 30.34 8.63 4.83
N THR A 405 30.94 9.21 3.79
CA THR A 405 31.71 10.44 3.91
C THR A 405 30.75 11.63 3.81
N SER A 406 30.75 12.50 4.82
CA SER A 406 29.87 13.68 4.84
C SER A 406 30.15 14.61 3.66
N PRO A 407 29.15 15.39 3.20
CA PRO A 407 29.33 16.34 2.11
C PRO A 407 30.49 17.30 2.34
N SER A 408 31.17 17.70 1.27
CA SER A 408 32.28 18.66 1.33
C SER A 408 31.80 20.10 1.49
N GLN A 409 30.58 20.39 1.05
CA GLN A 409 29.96 21.71 1.11
C GLN A 409 29.29 21.88 2.49
N PRO A 410 29.68 22.89 3.28
CA PRO A 410 28.95 23.24 4.49
C PRO A 410 27.52 23.68 4.15
N GLY A 411 26.58 23.43 5.05
CA GLY A 411 25.20 23.88 4.89
C GLY A 411 24.16 23.06 5.64
N GLU A 412 22.90 23.44 5.45
CA GLU A 412 21.74 22.73 5.99
C GLU A 412 21.27 21.65 5.00
N TYR A 413 21.44 20.40 5.41
CA TYR A 413 20.91 19.19 4.80
C TYR A 413 19.75 18.66 5.65
N TRP A 414 19.12 17.58 5.22
CA TRP A 414 17.99 16.99 5.92
C TRP A 414 18.14 15.47 6.04
N ILE A 415 17.74 14.94 7.19
CA ILE A 415 17.42 13.53 7.40
C ILE A 415 15.91 13.42 7.42
N VAL A 416 15.35 12.49 6.66
CA VAL A 416 13.90 12.26 6.57
C VAL A 416 13.61 10.77 6.58
N CYS A 417 12.51 10.37 7.23
CA CYS A 417 11.93 9.04 7.04
C CYS A 417 11.04 9.06 5.80
N THR A 418 11.32 8.20 4.84
CA THR A 418 10.58 8.07 3.58
C THR A 418 9.64 6.88 3.57
N PHE A 419 9.53 6.16 4.68
CA PHE A 419 8.44 5.21 4.84
C PHE A 419 7.10 5.94 4.59
N PRO A 420 6.18 5.36 3.80
CA PRO A 420 4.97 6.02 3.32
C PRO A 420 4.20 6.82 4.37
N GLY A 421 4.08 8.14 4.15
CA GLY A 421 3.41 9.08 5.05
C GLY A 421 4.30 9.69 6.17
N HIS A 422 5.46 9.11 6.48
CA HIS A 422 6.28 9.58 7.62
C HIS A 422 7.02 10.89 7.31
N SER A 423 7.31 11.15 6.04
CA SER A 423 8.04 12.34 5.60
C SER A 423 7.36 13.64 5.99
N PHE A 424 6.05 13.66 6.30
CA PHE A 424 5.33 14.86 6.71
C PHE A 424 5.80 15.42 8.06
N THR A 425 6.20 14.57 8.99
CA THR A 425 6.58 14.95 10.37
C THR A 425 7.98 14.49 10.78
N MET A 426 8.46 13.39 10.21
CA MET A 426 9.66 12.71 10.68
C MET A 426 10.90 13.21 9.95
N ARG A 427 11.44 14.33 10.44
CA ARG A 427 12.62 15.00 9.87
C ARG A 427 13.55 15.54 10.95
N THR A 428 14.82 15.59 10.61
CA THR A 428 15.89 16.16 11.44
C THR A 428 16.77 17.02 10.53
N LYS A 429 17.16 18.21 10.98
CA LYS A 429 18.14 19.03 10.26
C LYS A 429 19.52 18.41 10.41
N LEU A 430 20.29 18.38 9.32
CA LEU A 430 21.68 17.95 9.35
C LEU A 430 22.58 19.13 8.94
N ILE A 431 23.30 19.68 9.90
CA ILE A 431 24.22 20.79 9.69
C ILE A 431 25.61 20.23 9.41
N VAL A 432 26.12 20.50 8.22
CA VAL A 432 27.50 20.18 7.84
C VAL A 432 28.35 21.44 8.03
N LYS A 433 29.40 21.36 8.86
CA LYS A 433 30.31 22.48 9.17
C LYS A 433 31.63 22.40 8.43
#